data_AF-A0A8T4VNX0-F1
#
_entry.id   AF-A0A8T4VNX0-F1
#
_cell.length_a   1.000
_cell.length_b   1.000
_cell.length_c   1.000
_cell.angle_alpha   90.00
_cell.angle_beta   90.00
_cell.angle_gamma   90.00
#
_symmetry.space_group_name_H-M   'P 1'
#
loop_
_entity.id
_entity.type
_entity.pdbx_description
1 polymer ?
#
loop_
_entity_poly.entity_id
_entity_poly.type
_entity_poly.pdbx_seq_one_letter_code
_entity_poly.pdbx_strand_id
1 'polypeptide(L)'
;MGFSVSAGTAIILVAAFASVGMLYTTAYNGYEQVQDASDIEQETDLTALNTEIAITNISRNSTKNPDLVTVTAQNEGTNTLSVADTDLLVNGTYKSNVSYRITTNGQTLSAGDSGTDLWQPRESLTITLRENVSAPLGVKLVSETGVSTAEVGS
;
A
#
# COMPACT_ATOMS: atom_id res chain seq x y z
N MET A 1 -15.63 38.58 58.86
CA MET A 1 -15.67 37.10 58.78
C MET A 1 -16.26 36.55 57.46
N GLY A 2 -16.94 37.34 56.60
CA GLY A 2 -17.57 36.82 55.37
C GLY A 2 -16.79 36.97 54.04
N PHE A 3 -15.79 37.85 53.97
CA PHE A 3 -15.10 38.16 52.70
C PHE A 3 -14.11 37.07 52.27
N SER A 4 -13.44 36.42 53.22
CA SER A 4 -12.42 35.39 52.93
C SER A 4 -13.02 34.10 52.38
N VAL A 5 -14.17 33.66 52.91
CA VAL A 5 -14.87 32.47 52.39
C VAL A 5 -15.47 32.76 51.02
N SER A 6 -16.16 33.88 50.84
CA SER A 6 -16.75 34.26 49.53
C SER A 6 -15.70 34.44 48.43
N ALA A 7 -14.54 35.03 48.74
CA ALA A 7 -13.46 35.20 47.77
C ALA A 7 -12.80 33.86 47.42
N GLY A 8 -12.61 32.96 48.40
CA GLY A 8 -12.10 31.61 48.16
C GLY A 8 -13.03 30.78 47.27
N THR A 9 -14.34 30.83 47.51
CA THR A 9 -15.33 30.12 46.68
C THR A 9 -15.31 30.61 45.23
N ALA A 10 -15.16 31.92 45.00
CA ALA A 10 -15.09 32.50 43.65
C ALA A 10 -13.84 32.02 42.88
N ILE A 11 -12.69 31.95 43.55
CA ILE A 11 -11.43 31.47 42.94
C ILE A 11 -11.56 29.99 42.53
N ILE A 12 -12.12 29.14 43.39
CA ILE A 12 -12.34 27.72 43.08
C ILE A 12 -13.30 27.56 41.90
N LEU A 13 -14.36 28.37 41.84
CA LEU A 13 -15.34 28.34 40.75
C LEU A 13 -14.68 28.68 39.40
N VAL A 14 -13.86 29.73 39.35
CA VAL A 14 -13.13 30.13 38.14
C VAL A 14 -12.12 29.07 37.71
N ALA A 15 -11.37 28.50 38.66
CA ALA A 15 -10.43 27.42 38.38
C ALA A 15 -11.16 26.18 37.82
N ALA A 16 -12.31 25.82 38.39
CA ALA A 16 -13.13 24.72 37.89
C ALA A 16 -13.62 24.96 36.45
N PHE A 17 -14.09 26.16 36.12
CA PHE A 17 -14.49 26.48 34.74
C PHE A 17 -13.31 26.45 33.77
N ALA A 18 -12.15 26.96 34.17
CA ALA A 18 -10.93 26.88 33.35
C ALA A 18 -10.52 25.42 33.11
N SER A 19 -10.56 24.57 34.15
CA SER A 19 -10.28 23.13 34.04
C SER A 19 -11.26 22.41 33.11
N VAL A 20 -12.56 22.68 33.23
CA VAL A 20 -13.58 22.08 32.34
C VAL A 20 -13.39 22.53 30.89
N GLY A 21 -13.08 23.81 30.67
CA GLY A 21 -12.79 24.34 29.33
C GLY A 21 -11.62 23.62 28.66
N MET A 22 -10.51 23.43 29.38
CA MET A 22 -9.33 22.71 28.89
C MET A 22 -9.60 21.21 28.68
N LEU A 23 -10.38 20.58 29.56
CA LEU A 23 -10.78 19.18 29.43
C LEU A 23 -11.67 18.96 28.20
N TYR A 24 -12.62 19.86 27.94
CA TYR A 24 -13.51 19.78 26.79
C TYR A 24 -12.73 19.87 25.47
N THR A 25 -11.84 20.86 25.33
CA THR A 25 -11.03 21.00 24.11
C THR A 25 -10.12 19.78 23.87
N THR A 26 -9.53 19.25 24.94
CA THR A 26 -8.65 18.07 24.83
C THR A 26 -9.44 16.81 24.48
N ALA A 27 -10.60 16.60 25.11
CA ALA A 27 -11.48 15.48 24.82
C ALA A 27 -12.03 15.53 23.39
N TYR A 28 -12.40 16.72 22.92
CA TYR A 28 -12.93 16.92 21.57
C TYR A 28 -11.85 16.70 20.49
N ASN A 29 -10.67 17.30 20.65
CA ASN A 29 -9.55 17.08 19.73
C ASN A 29 -9.12 15.60 19.70
N GLY A 30 -9.14 14.93 20.85
CA GLY A 30 -8.86 13.50 20.93
C GLY A 30 -9.92 12.65 20.24
N TYR A 31 -11.19 13.05 20.30
CA TYR A 31 -12.28 12.35 19.62
C TYR A 31 -12.19 12.48 18.10
N GLU A 32 -11.94 13.69 17.57
CA GLU A 32 -11.73 13.90 16.13
C GLU A 32 -10.56 13.06 15.61
N GLN A 33 -9.43 13.02 16.33
CA GLN A 33 -8.28 12.22 15.92
C GLN A 33 -8.57 10.71 15.85
N VAL A 34 -9.38 10.19 16.78
CA VAL A 34 -9.80 8.77 16.74
C VAL A 34 -10.77 8.50 15.61
N GLN A 35 -11.70 9.43 15.35
CA GLN A 35 -12.64 9.31 14.25
C GLN A 35 -11.89 9.31 12.90
N ASP A 36 -11.00 10.28 12.67
CA ASP A 36 -10.19 10.35 11.45
C ASP A 36 -9.36 9.08 11.24
N ALA A 37 -8.76 8.56 12.30
CA ALA A 37 -8.00 7.30 12.22
C ALA A 37 -8.90 6.10 11.85
N SER A 38 -10.11 6.04 12.42
CA SER A 38 -11.07 4.97 12.12
C SER A 38 -11.59 5.04 10.69
N ASP A 39 -11.73 6.25 10.14
CA ASP A 39 -12.18 6.46 8.76
C ASP A 39 -11.08 6.06 7.77
N ILE A 40 -9.81 6.40 8.05
CA ILE A 40 -8.65 5.96 7.25
C ILE A 40 -8.51 4.43 7.24
N GLU A 41 -8.71 3.78 8.38
CA GLU A 41 -8.66 2.31 8.49
C GLU A 41 -9.74 1.66 7.60
N GLN A 42 -10.98 2.15 7.67
CA GLN A 42 -12.07 1.66 6.82
C GLN A 42 -11.81 1.88 5.33
N GLU A 43 -11.26 3.04 4.94
CA GLU A 43 -10.91 3.32 3.54
C GLU A 43 -9.79 2.39 3.04
N THR A 44 -8.79 2.12 3.88
CA THR A 44 -7.69 1.19 3.57
C THR A 44 -8.21 -0.23 3.39
N ASP A 45 -9.10 -0.68 4.29
CA ASP A 45 -9.73 -2.00 4.21
C ASP A 45 -10.58 -2.14 2.94
N LEU A 46 -11.39 -1.14 2.60
CA LEU A 46 -12.16 -1.14 1.35
C LEU A 46 -11.25 -1.15 0.12
N THR A 47 -10.14 -0.42 0.16
CA THR A 47 -9.16 -0.40 -0.92
C THR A 47 -8.50 -1.77 -1.09
N ALA A 48 -8.13 -2.42 0.00
CA ALA A 48 -7.57 -3.77 -0.02
C ALA A 48 -8.60 -4.82 -0.51
N LEU A 49 -9.86 -4.73 -0.07
CA LEU A 49 -10.94 -5.62 -0.51
C LEU A 49 -11.27 -5.50 -2.01
N ASN A 50 -11.10 -4.32 -2.58
CA ASN A 50 -11.30 -4.06 -4.01
C ASN A 50 -10.02 -4.28 -4.84
N THR A 51 -8.94 -4.72 -4.20
CA THR A 51 -7.66 -5.02 -4.86
C THR A 51 -7.44 -6.53 -4.89
N GLU A 52 -7.26 -7.07 -6.09
CA GLU A 52 -6.93 -8.48 -6.29
C GLU A 52 -5.88 -8.58 -7.39
N ILE A 53 -4.79 -9.30 -7.11
CA ILE A 53 -3.69 -9.51 -8.06
C ILE A 53 -3.38 -11.01 -8.15
N ALA A 54 -3.16 -11.49 -9.38
CA ALA A 54 -2.84 -12.88 -9.65
C ALA A 54 -1.58 -12.98 -10.50
N ILE A 55 -0.62 -13.82 -10.11
CA ILE A 55 0.48 -14.21 -11.00
C ILE A 55 -0.09 -15.24 -11.97
N THR A 56 0.15 -15.05 -13.27
CA THR A 56 -0.40 -15.90 -14.33
C THR A 56 0.69 -16.68 -15.06
N ASN A 57 1.92 -16.18 -15.03
CA ASN A 57 3.06 -16.85 -15.65
C ASN A 57 4.38 -16.47 -14.98
N ILE A 58 5.24 -17.46 -14.77
CA ILE A 58 6.62 -17.27 -14.35
C ILE A 58 7.48 -18.08 -15.33
N SER A 59 8.36 -17.38 -16.04
CA SER A 59 9.23 -17.99 -17.04
C SER A 59 10.67 -17.55 -16.86
N ARG A 60 11.58 -18.52 -17.02
CA ARG A 60 13.02 -18.30 -17.05
C ARG A 60 13.58 -18.70 -18.41
N ASN A 61 14.39 -17.83 -18.98
CA ASN A 61 15.14 -18.10 -20.20
C ASN A 61 16.65 -18.03 -19.93
N SER A 62 17.29 -19.19 -19.88
CA SER A 62 18.73 -19.36 -19.64
C SER A 62 19.59 -19.37 -20.92
N THR A 63 19.04 -18.91 -22.05
CA THR A 63 19.79 -18.85 -23.33
C THR A 63 20.83 -17.73 -23.35
N LYS A 64 20.70 -16.73 -22.46
CA LYS A 64 21.61 -15.59 -22.33
C LYS A 64 22.12 -15.51 -20.89
N ASN A 65 23.34 -15.00 -20.70
CA ASN A 65 23.93 -14.77 -19.37
C ASN A 65 24.06 -13.25 -19.14
N PRO A 66 23.45 -12.66 -18.10
CA PRO A 66 22.56 -13.31 -17.11
C PRO A 66 21.19 -13.72 -17.68
N ASP A 67 20.57 -14.73 -17.05
CA ASP A 67 19.28 -15.28 -17.46
C ASP A 67 18.18 -14.21 -17.47
N LEU A 68 17.22 -14.33 -18.38
CA LEU A 68 16.04 -13.46 -18.41
C LEU A 68 14.91 -14.14 -17.65
N VAL A 69 14.48 -13.52 -16.55
CA VAL A 69 13.28 -13.94 -15.80
C VAL A 69 12.14 -13.00 -16.17
N THR A 70 10.99 -13.58 -16.48
CA THR A 70 9.76 -12.88 -16.84
C THR A 70 8.64 -13.35 -15.92
N VAL A 71 7.99 -12.40 -15.26
CA VAL A 71 6.83 -12.61 -14.40
C VAL A 71 5.68 -11.84 -15.01
N THR A 72 4.54 -12.49 -15.21
CA THR A 72 3.31 -11.85 -15.65
C THR A 72 2.28 -11.96 -14.54
N ALA A 73 1.66 -10.83 -14.21
CA ALA A 73 0.58 -10.73 -13.26
C ALA A 73 -0.61 -9.96 -13.85
N GLN A 74 -1.80 -10.21 -13.33
CA GLN A 74 -3.04 -9.56 -13.73
C GLN A 74 -3.67 -8.85 -12.54
N ASN A 75 -4.22 -7.66 -12.80
CA ASN A 75 -5.07 -6.96 -11.84
C ASN A 75 -6.50 -7.49 -12.04
N GLU A 76 -6.92 -8.36 -11.14
CA GLU A 76 -8.25 -8.96 -11.12
C GLU A 76 -9.24 -8.16 -10.29
N GLY A 77 -8.74 -7.20 -9.49
CA GLY A 77 -9.54 -6.28 -8.70
C GLY A 77 -10.24 -5.21 -9.52
N THR A 78 -10.84 -4.26 -8.81
CA THR A 78 -11.56 -3.12 -9.40
C THR A 78 -10.80 -1.80 -9.28
N ASN A 79 -9.75 -1.76 -8.46
CA ASN A 79 -8.92 -0.58 -8.29
C ASN A 79 -7.80 -0.52 -9.34
N THR A 80 -7.47 0.68 -9.79
CA THR A 80 -6.23 0.91 -10.57
C THR A 80 -5.07 0.93 -9.60
N LEU A 81 -3.97 0.26 -9.96
CA LEU A 81 -2.78 0.12 -9.13
C LEU A 81 -1.61 0.91 -9.70
N SER A 82 -0.71 1.37 -8.83
CA SER A 82 0.60 1.93 -9.21
C SER A 82 1.61 0.83 -9.57
N VAL A 83 2.28 0.97 -10.72
CA VAL A 83 3.36 0.06 -11.13
C VAL A 83 4.63 0.33 -10.34
N ALA A 84 4.93 1.61 -10.07
CA ALA A 84 6.09 2.03 -9.30
C ALA A 84 6.03 1.55 -7.84
N ASP A 85 4.82 1.48 -7.27
CA ASP A 85 4.58 0.99 -5.90
C ASP A 85 4.23 -0.51 -5.85
N THR A 86 4.52 -1.23 -6.93
CA THR A 86 4.42 -2.69 -6.98
C THR A 86 5.80 -3.32 -6.81
N ASP A 87 5.98 -4.09 -5.73
CA ASP A 87 7.24 -4.71 -5.39
C ASP A 87 7.31 -6.17 -5.84
N LEU A 88 8.43 -6.54 -6.47
CA LEU A 88 8.76 -7.92 -6.84
C LEU A 88 9.82 -8.50 -5.92
N LEU A 89 9.52 -9.67 -5.36
CA LEU A 89 10.47 -10.50 -4.64
C LEU A 89 10.67 -11.82 -5.40
N VAL A 90 11.93 -12.19 -5.60
CA VAL A 90 12.31 -13.49 -6.17
C VAL A 90 13.19 -14.22 -5.16
N ASN A 91 12.78 -15.43 -4.78
CA ASN A 91 13.38 -16.25 -3.71
C ASN A 91 13.58 -15.45 -2.41
N GLY A 92 12.59 -14.63 -2.05
CA GLY A 92 12.61 -13.78 -0.84
C GLY A 92 13.52 -12.55 -0.92
N THR A 93 14.15 -12.30 -2.08
CA THR A 93 14.99 -11.11 -2.29
C THR A 93 14.26 -10.08 -3.12
N TYR A 94 14.17 -8.86 -2.61
CA TYR A 94 13.61 -7.70 -3.33
C TYR A 94 14.42 -7.38 -4.59
N LYS A 95 13.71 -7.05 -5.69
CA LYS A 95 14.30 -6.75 -6.99
C LYS A 95 13.93 -5.34 -7.42
N SER A 96 14.90 -4.42 -7.34
CA SER A 96 14.74 -3.02 -7.75
C SER A 96 15.10 -2.74 -9.21
N ASN A 97 15.99 -3.54 -9.81
CA ASN A 97 16.42 -3.35 -11.20
C ASN A 97 15.61 -4.25 -12.14
N VAL A 98 14.36 -3.87 -12.36
CA VAL A 98 13.41 -4.59 -13.22
C VAL A 98 12.82 -3.65 -14.26
N SER A 99 12.33 -4.19 -15.35
CA SER A 99 11.62 -3.43 -16.39
C SER A 99 10.17 -3.88 -16.45
N TYR A 100 9.26 -2.90 -16.43
CA TYR A 100 7.83 -3.10 -16.43
C TYR A 100 7.21 -2.83 -17.81
N ARG A 101 6.21 -3.63 -18.16
CA ARG A 101 5.35 -3.42 -19.32
C ARG A 101 3.92 -3.75 -18.97
N ILE A 102 2.99 -2.93 -19.43
CA ILE A 102 1.56 -3.23 -19.33
C ILE A 102 1.05 -3.71 -20.67
N THR A 103 0.24 -4.77 -20.64
CA THR A 103 -0.48 -5.26 -21.81
C THR A 103 -1.97 -5.06 -21.61
N THR A 104 -2.59 -4.33 -22.55
CA THR A 104 -4.01 -3.97 -22.53
C THR A 104 -4.56 -4.07 -23.94
N ASN A 105 -5.69 -4.78 -24.12
CA ASN A 105 -6.33 -4.98 -25.42
C ASN A 105 -5.38 -5.43 -26.56
N GLY A 106 -4.35 -6.24 -26.22
CA GLY A 106 -3.34 -6.72 -27.18
C GLY A 106 -2.24 -5.72 -27.53
N GLN A 107 -2.24 -4.51 -26.97
CA GLN A 107 -1.14 -3.55 -27.07
C GLN A 107 -0.25 -3.64 -25.84
N THR A 108 1.06 -3.58 -26.05
CA THR A 108 2.05 -3.54 -24.96
C THR A 108 2.67 -2.15 -24.88
N LEU A 109 2.60 -1.55 -23.70
CA LEU A 109 3.12 -0.24 -23.36
C LEU A 109 4.28 -0.39 -22.36
N SER A 110 5.27 0.49 -22.44
CA SER A 110 6.26 0.62 -21.36
C SER A 110 5.57 1.11 -20.09
N ALA A 111 6.01 0.60 -18.93
CA ALA A 111 5.48 1.00 -17.63
C ALA A 111 6.61 1.34 -16.62
N GLY A 112 6.26 1.99 -15.51
CA GLY A 112 7.20 2.51 -14.51
C GLY A 112 7.87 3.83 -14.96
N ASP A 113 9.12 4.07 -14.55
CA ASP A 113 9.86 5.34 -14.71
C ASP A 113 9.84 5.99 -16.10
N SER A 114 9.70 5.19 -17.16
CA SER A 114 9.78 5.64 -18.56
C SER A 114 8.48 5.45 -19.33
N GLY A 115 7.39 5.11 -18.64
CA GLY A 115 6.14 4.70 -19.24
C GLY A 115 4.91 5.14 -18.45
N THR A 116 3.84 4.35 -18.55
CA THR A 116 2.66 4.55 -17.69
C THR A 116 2.91 3.96 -16.31
N ASP A 117 2.42 4.64 -15.28
CA ASP A 117 2.43 4.12 -13.92
C ASP A 117 1.09 3.48 -13.52
N LEU A 118 0.06 3.65 -14.35
CA LEU A 118 -1.27 3.14 -14.07
C LEU A 118 -1.42 1.71 -14.59
N TRP A 119 -1.70 0.78 -13.68
CA TRP A 119 -2.09 -0.60 -13.96
C TRP A 119 -3.58 -0.79 -13.71
N GLN A 120 -4.39 -0.72 -14.77
CA GLN A 120 -5.84 -0.72 -14.66
C GLN A 120 -6.40 -2.14 -14.42
N PRO A 121 -7.63 -2.25 -13.91
CA PRO A 121 -8.34 -3.52 -13.85
C PRO A 121 -8.33 -4.27 -15.17
N ARG A 122 -8.13 -5.59 -15.11
CA ARG A 122 -8.06 -6.53 -16.24
C ARG A 122 -6.81 -6.39 -17.13
N GLU A 123 -5.91 -5.46 -16.84
CA GLU A 123 -4.63 -5.37 -17.54
C GLU A 123 -3.59 -6.33 -16.97
N SER A 124 -2.61 -6.69 -17.80
CA SER A 124 -1.51 -7.56 -17.39
C SER A 124 -0.21 -6.78 -17.24
N LEU A 125 0.40 -6.84 -16.06
CA LEU A 125 1.72 -6.32 -15.78
C LEU A 125 2.77 -7.43 -16.06
N THR A 126 3.71 -7.13 -16.94
CA THR A 126 4.86 -8.00 -17.22
C THR A 126 6.12 -7.36 -16.66
N ILE A 127 6.76 -8.06 -15.74
CA ILE A 127 7.99 -7.66 -15.07
C ILE A 127 9.12 -8.52 -15.60
N THR A 128 10.18 -7.88 -16.06
CA THR A 128 11.37 -8.56 -16.60
C THR A 128 12.61 -8.14 -15.86
N LEU A 129 13.45 -9.11 -15.51
CA LEU A 129 14.73 -8.86 -14.86
C LEU A 129 15.80 -9.78 -15.45
N ARG A 130 17.06 -9.34 -15.38
CA ARG A 130 18.19 -10.16 -15.81
C ARG A 130 19.07 -10.52 -14.64
N GLU A 131 19.02 -11.79 -14.25
CA GLU A 131 19.77 -12.30 -13.10
C GLU A 131 19.92 -13.82 -13.18
N ASN A 132 21.06 -14.34 -12.75
CA ASN A 132 21.26 -15.79 -12.61
C ASN A 132 20.62 -16.27 -11.31
N VAL A 133 19.48 -16.94 -11.43
CA VAL A 133 18.69 -17.47 -10.32
C VAL A 133 18.71 -19.01 -10.36
N SER A 134 18.57 -19.69 -9.22
CA SER A 134 18.41 -21.15 -9.20
C SER A 134 16.92 -21.51 -9.23
N ALA A 135 16.57 -22.54 -10.00
CA ALA A 135 15.21 -23.10 -9.99
C ALA A 135 15.03 -24.03 -8.78
N PRO A 136 13.81 -24.14 -8.21
CA PRO A 136 12.59 -23.43 -8.59
C PRO A 136 12.59 -21.94 -8.17
N LEU A 137 11.79 -21.12 -8.85
CA LEU A 137 11.66 -19.68 -8.59
C LEU A 137 10.43 -19.41 -7.73
N GLY A 138 10.63 -19.08 -6.45
CA GLY A 138 9.58 -18.52 -5.62
C GLY A 138 9.40 -17.04 -5.92
N VAL A 139 8.28 -16.64 -6.50
CA VAL A 139 7.96 -15.26 -6.81
C VAL A 139 6.88 -14.77 -5.87
N LYS A 140 7.08 -13.58 -5.28
CA LYS A 140 6.05 -12.87 -4.55
C LYS A 140 5.91 -11.47 -5.14
N LEU A 141 4.67 -11.08 -5.43
CA LEU A 141 4.30 -9.76 -5.88
C LEU A 141 3.49 -9.07 -4.79
N VAL A 142 3.78 -7.81 -4.52
CA VAL A 142 3.09 -6.99 -3.52
C VAL A 142 2.64 -5.71 -4.19
N SER A 143 1.35 -5.38 -4.08
CA SER A 143 0.80 -4.10 -4.58
C SER A 143 0.93 -3.00 -3.54
N GLU A 144 0.72 -1.75 -3.96
CA GLU A 144 0.75 -0.55 -3.09
C GLU A 144 -0.19 -0.65 -1.87
N THR A 145 -1.29 -1.40 -2.01
CA THR A 145 -2.31 -1.60 -0.97
C THR A 145 -1.90 -2.64 0.08
N GLY A 146 -0.74 -3.27 -0.08
CA GLY A 146 -0.26 -4.37 0.76
C GLY A 146 -0.82 -5.75 0.37
N VAL A 147 -1.80 -5.82 -0.54
CA VAL A 147 -2.28 -7.10 -1.09
C VAL A 147 -1.14 -7.76 -1.86
N SER A 148 -0.89 -9.03 -1.57
CA SER A 148 0.22 -9.79 -2.15
C SER A 148 -0.20 -11.18 -2.60
N THR A 149 0.48 -11.67 -3.64
CA THR A 149 0.31 -13.02 -4.17
C THR A 149 1.68 -13.67 -4.34
N ALA A 150 1.76 -14.98 -4.19
CA ALA A 150 2.99 -15.73 -4.31
C ALA A 150 2.79 -17.04 -5.06
N GLU A 151 3.72 -17.35 -5.95
CA GLU A 151 3.67 -18.56 -6.77
C GLU A 151 5.09 -19.10 -7.02
N VAL A 152 5.19 -20.40 -7.28
CA VAL A 152 6.45 -21.07 -7.58
C VAL A 152 6.49 -21.44 -9.05
N GLY A 153 7.42 -20.84 -9.79
CA GLY A 153 7.71 -21.17 -11.18
C GLY A 153 8.87 -22.14 -11.32
N SER A 154 8.92 -22.82 -12.47
CA SER A 154 10.00 -23.74 -12.87
C SER A 154 10.95 -23.10 -13.89
#